data_AF-A0A8J3WN69-F1
#
_entry.id   AF-A0A8J3WN69-F1
#
_cell.length_a   1.000
_cell.length_b   1.000
_cell.length_c   1.000
_cell.angle_alpha   90.00
_cell.angle_beta   90.00
_cell.angle_gamma   90.00
#
_symmetry.space_group_name_H-M   'P 1'
#
loop_
_entity.id
_entity.type
_entity.pdbx_description
1 polymer ?
#
loop_
_entity_poly.entity_id
_entity_poly.type
_entity_poly.pdbx_seq_one_letter_code
_entity_poly.pdbx_strand_id
1 'polypeptide(L)'
;MVRVFMSVAFLIAVLLAGTAAPANARASGCEVVVISVTANDVQEDDEGFDDIWVKVAGSWFPTYLRSIRIDEGRTLTNSELNNPKATKPSVTVSIYEDDPFPQGNDFLGSFSEDCSDGGTGPGGAVQTIGSGGVGYTVSYFARRV
;
A
#
# COMPACT_ATOMS: atom_id res chain seq x y z
N MET A 1 22.01 75.77 12.50
CA MET A 1 22.31 75.80 13.95
C MET A 1 21.42 74.80 14.67
N VAL A 2 22.06 73.77 15.23
CA VAL A 2 21.70 72.86 16.34
C VAL A 2 20.22 72.49 16.57
N ARG A 3 19.91 71.19 16.40
CA ARG A 3 18.99 70.48 17.31
C ARG A 3 19.63 69.19 17.81
N VAL A 4 19.45 69.02 19.12
CA VAL A 4 20.10 68.15 20.10
C VAL A 4 19.81 66.67 19.87
N PHE A 5 20.83 65.82 20.01
CA PHE A 5 20.70 64.38 20.29
C PHE A 5 20.34 64.19 21.76
N MET A 6 19.33 63.37 22.08
CA MET A 6 19.36 62.60 23.33
C MET A 6 18.44 61.37 23.27
N SER A 7 19.05 60.25 23.61
CA SER A 7 18.62 58.85 23.48
C SER A 7 17.54 58.44 24.48
N VAL A 8 16.65 57.52 24.08
CA VAL A 8 16.20 56.43 24.95
C VAL A 8 16.21 55.14 24.13
N ALA A 9 17.11 54.25 24.52
CA ALA A 9 17.10 52.87 24.08
C ALA A 9 15.84 52.18 24.62
N PHE A 10 15.17 51.38 23.80
CA PHE A 10 14.55 50.17 24.33
C PHE A 10 14.73 49.02 23.34
N LEU A 11 15.64 48.14 23.74
CA LEU A 11 15.90 46.84 23.18
C LEU A 11 14.65 45.98 23.45
N ILE A 12 13.95 45.52 22.40
CA ILE A 12 13.14 44.31 22.52
C ILE A 12 13.56 43.37 21.40
N ALA A 13 14.60 42.60 21.70
CA ALA A 13 14.79 41.31 21.07
C ALA A 13 13.66 40.40 21.55
N VAL A 14 12.56 40.32 20.81
CA VAL A 14 11.72 39.12 20.88
C VAL A 14 12.32 38.14 19.89
N LEU A 15 13.21 37.28 20.40
CA LEU A 15 13.36 35.95 19.84
C LEU A 15 11.97 35.29 19.89
N LEU A 16 11.19 35.51 18.84
CA LEU A 16 10.32 34.45 18.38
C LEU A 16 11.24 33.47 17.65
N ALA A 17 11.99 32.72 18.48
CA ALA A 17 12.10 31.29 18.26
C ALA A 17 10.65 30.79 18.24
N GLY A 18 9.96 31.06 17.13
CA GLY A 18 8.77 30.34 16.76
C GLY A 18 9.25 28.92 16.78
N THR A 19 8.82 28.21 17.80
CA THR A 19 8.98 26.78 17.92
C THR A 19 8.58 26.27 16.56
N ALA A 20 9.57 25.92 15.73
CA ALA A 20 9.37 24.87 14.78
C ALA A 20 8.92 23.75 15.70
N ALA A 21 7.61 23.56 15.81
CA ALA A 21 7.09 22.29 16.22
C ALA A 21 7.95 21.32 15.42
N PRO A 22 8.60 20.32 16.03
CA PRO A 22 9.05 19.23 15.21
C PRO A 22 7.77 18.84 14.46
N ALA A 23 7.74 19.16 13.15
CA ALA A 23 7.06 18.35 12.20
C ALA A 23 7.76 17.03 12.48
N ASN A 24 7.17 16.26 13.39
CA ASN A 24 7.40 14.85 13.49
C ASN A 24 7.05 14.43 12.09
N ALA A 25 8.06 14.41 11.21
CA ALA A 25 8.03 13.71 9.98
C ALA A 25 7.81 12.28 10.44
N ARG A 26 6.54 11.95 10.69
CA ARG A 26 6.05 10.60 10.81
C ARG A 26 6.15 10.08 9.39
N ALA A 27 7.39 9.90 8.92
CA ALA A 27 7.73 8.84 8.02
C ALA A 27 7.58 7.53 8.79
N SER A 28 6.40 7.31 9.37
CA SER A 28 6.02 5.99 9.78
C SER A 28 5.66 5.28 8.49
N GLY A 29 6.43 4.26 8.16
CA GLY A 29 6.07 3.39 7.07
C GLY A 29 4.79 2.64 7.42
N CYS A 30 4.09 2.18 6.41
CA CYS A 30 3.11 1.12 6.50
C CYS A 30 3.79 -0.14 5.95
N GLU A 31 3.93 -1.15 6.77
CA GLU A 31 4.30 -2.49 6.31
C GLU A 31 3.02 -3.26 6.04
N VAL A 32 2.88 -3.76 4.81
CA VAL A 32 1.80 -4.68 4.42
C VAL A 32 2.41 -6.02 4.05
N VAL A 33 1.81 -7.10 4.56
CA VAL A 33 2.16 -8.49 4.26
C VAL A 33 0.88 -9.21 3.83
N VAL A 34 0.82 -9.69 2.59
CA VAL A 34 -0.33 -10.47 2.11
C VAL A 34 -0.22 -11.89 2.63
N ILE A 35 -1.18 -12.34 3.45
CA ILE A 35 -1.19 -13.64 4.12
C ILE A 35 -1.72 -14.73 3.18
N SER A 36 -2.76 -14.42 2.42
CA SER A 36 -3.36 -15.38 1.50
C SER A 36 -4.19 -14.69 0.42
N VAL A 37 -4.38 -15.40 -0.69
CA VAL A 37 -5.31 -15.03 -1.76
C VAL A 37 -6.20 -16.23 -2.05
N THR A 38 -7.50 -16.05 -2.05
CA THR A 38 -8.48 -17.09 -2.42
C THR A 38 -9.16 -16.68 -3.71
N ALA A 39 -9.18 -17.56 -4.70
CA ALA A 39 -10.00 -17.38 -5.90
C ALA A 39 -11.46 -17.67 -5.52
N ASN A 40 -12.34 -16.69 -5.67
CA ASN A 40 -13.77 -16.87 -5.43
C ASN A 40 -14.52 -17.20 -6.72
N ASP A 41 -14.05 -16.67 -7.85
CA ASP A 41 -14.62 -16.86 -9.19
C ASP A 41 -13.50 -16.56 -10.19
N VAL A 42 -13.32 -17.43 -11.20
CA VAL A 42 -12.31 -17.33 -12.27
C VAL A 42 -13.03 -17.40 -13.61
N GLN A 43 -12.82 -16.41 -14.49
CA GLN A 43 -13.50 -16.34 -15.79
C GLN A 43 -12.67 -16.96 -16.91
N GLU A 44 -12.18 -18.17 -16.70
CA GLU A 44 -11.60 -18.96 -17.79
C GLU A 44 -12.66 -19.97 -18.21
N ASP A 45 -13.30 -19.68 -19.36
CA ASP A 45 -14.58 -20.21 -19.84
C ASP A 45 -14.72 -21.76 -19.86
N ASP A 46 -13.64 -22.51 -19.63
CA ASP A 46 -13.67 -23.98 -19.45
C ASP A 46 -12.51 -24.53 -18.58
N GLU A 47 -11.64 -23.69 -18.00
CA GLU A 47 -10.38 -24.17 -17.40
C GLU A 47 -10.49 -24.36 -15.87
N GLY A 48 -11.33 -23.57 -15.19
CA GLY A 48 -11.53 -23.63 -13.73
C GLY A 48 -10.30 -23.19 -12.92
N PHE A 49 -9.33 -22.55 -13.57
CA PHE A 49 -8.15 -21.93 -12.97
C PHE A 49 -7.78 -20.67 -13.74
N ASP A 50 -6.98 -19.82 -13.11
CA ASP A 50 -6.42 -18.60 -13.69
C ASP A 50 -4.95 -18.45 -13.22
N ASP A 51 -4.11 -17.78 -14.00
CA ASP A 51 -2.76 -17.35 -13.65
C ASP A 51 -2.77 -15.90 -13.17
N ILE A 52 -2.60 -15.69 -11.85
CA ILE A 52 -2.65 -14.35 -11.27
C ILE A 52 -1.28 -13.75 -10.97
N TRP A 53 -1.21 -12.42 -11.06
CA TRP A 53 -0.09 -11.61 -10.59
C TRP A 53 -0.50 -10.77 -9.38
N VAL A 54 0.08 -11.08 -8.21
CA VAL A 54 -0.10 -10.26 -6.99
C VAL A 54 1.03 -9.24 -6.90
N LYS A 55 0.68 -7.96 -6.78
CA LYS A 55 1.63 -6.85 -6.65
C LYS A 55 1.45 -6.15 -5.31
N VAL A 56 2.55 -5.89 -4.60
CA VAL A 56 2.53 -5.18 -3.31
C VAL A 56 3.47 -3.98 -3.35
N ALA A 57 2.89 -2.78 -3.30
CA ALA A 57 3.48 -1.43 -3.47
C ALA A 57 3.76 -0.98 -4.92
N GLY A 58 3.85 0.35 -5.08
CA GLY A 58 3.82 1.06 -6.37
C GLY A 58 5.15 1.18 -7.13
N SER A 59 5.03 1.68 -8.38
CA SER A 59 5.82 1.49 -9.62
C SER A 59 5.65 0.10 -10.25
N TRP A 60 5.58 0.02 -11.59
CA TRP A 60 5.40 -1.26 -12.31
C TRP A 60 6.61 -2.19 -12.18
N PHE A 61 7.74 -1.66 -11.71
CA PHE A 61 8.99 -2.40 -11.52
C PHE A 61 9.90 -1.72 -10.49
N PRO A 62 10.55 -2.46 -9.56
CA PRO A 62 10.15 -3.74 -9.01
C PRO A 62 9.51 -3.60 -7.62
N THR A 63 8.28 -4.06 -7.51
CA THR A 63 7.61 -4.48 -6.27
C THR A 63 6.93 -5.80 -6.59
N TYR A 64 7.51 -6.89 -6.08
CA TYR A 64 7.26 -8.32 -6.32
C TYR A 64 6.05 -8.63 -7.23
N LEU A 65 6.32 -8.95 -8.51
CA LEU A 65 5.35 -9.50 -9.45
C LEU A 65 5.68 -10.99 -9.66
N ARG A 66 4.71 -11.87 -9.45
CA ARG A 66 4.84 -13.31 -9.74
C ARG A 66 3.52 -13.85 -10.28
N SER A 67 3.57 -14.52 -11.43
CA SER A 67 2.46 -15.33 -11.94
C SER A 67 2.39 -16.64 -11.17
N ILE A 68 1.19 -16.96 -10.68
CA ILE A 68 0.89 -18.18 -9.96
C ILE A 68 -0.49 -18.66 -10.36
N ARG A 69 -0.57 -19.89 -10.86
CA ARG A 69 -1.83 -20.59 -11.10
C ARG A 69 -2.63 -20.80 -9.82
N ILE A 70 -3.90 -20.43 -9.85
CA ILE A 70 -4.86 -20.63 -8.78
C ILE A 70 -6.16 -21.21 -9.35
N ASP A 71 -6.64 -22.30 -8.76
CA ASP A 71 -7.91 -22.93 -9.14
C ASP A 71 -9.07 -22.24 -8.37
N GLU A 72 -10.29 -22.24 -8.91
CA GLU A 72 -11.46 -21.66 -8.23
C GLU A 72 -11.67 -22.28 -6.83
N GLY A 73 -11.97 -21.46 -5.83
CA GLY A 73 -12.14 -21.87 -4.44
C GLY A 73 -10.85 -22.21 -3.70
N ARG A 74 -9.70 -22.25 -4.39
CA ARG A 74 -8.40 -22.52 -3.76
C ARG A 74 -7.86 -21.27 -3.08
N THR A 75 -7.25 -21.47 -1.91
CA THR A 75 -6.48 -20.45 -1.20
C THR A 75 -4.98 -20.68 -1.38
N LEU A 76 -4.28 -19.70 -1.93
CA LEU A 76 -2.81 -19.61 -1.90
C LEU A 76 -2.35 -18.98 -0.60
N THR A 77 -1.39 -19.62 0.06
CA THR A 77 -0.77 -19.15 1.29
C THR A 77 0.38 -18.18 1.03
N ASN A 78 0.78 -17.42 2.06
CA ASN A 78 1.89 -16.47 2.00
C ASN A 78 3.18 -17.09 1.41
N SER A 79 3.49 -18.34 1.73
CA SER A 79 4.65 -19.05 1.18
C SER A 79 4.52 -19.36 -0.30
N GLU A 80 3.33 -19.76 -0.77
CA GLU A 80 3.07 -20.01 -2.20
C GLU A 80 3.19 -18.70 -3.01
N LEU A 81 2.74 -17.60 -2.40
CA LEU A 81 2.86 -16.24 -2.91
C LEU A 81 4.29 -15.65 -2.83
N ASN A 82 5.25 -16.40 -2.28
CA ASN A 82 6.64 -15.95 -2.04
C ASN A 82 6.77 -14.74 -1.08
N ASN A 83 5.97 -14.73 -0.02
CA ASN A 83 5.99 -13.75 1.07
C ASN A 83 5.90 -12.28 0.58
N PRO A 84 4.90 -11.90 -0.23
CA PRO A 84 4.87 -10.57 -0.83
C PRO A 84 4.54 -9.53 0.24
N LYS A 85 5.46 -8.57 0.37
CA LYS A 85 5.39 -7.50 1.36
C LYS A 85 6.05 -6.22 0.87
N ALA A 86 5.62 -5.09 1.41
CA ALA A 86 6.28 -3.82 1.18
C ALA A 86 6.18 -2.91 2.40
N THR A 87 7.17 -2.03 2.53
CA THR A 87 7.20 -0.96 3.54
C THR A 87 7.29 0.38 2.84
N LYS A 88 6.20 1.14 2.82
CA LYS A 88 6.08 2.48 2.19
C LYS A 88 5.10 3.33 3.00
N PRO A 89 5.10 4.67 2.87
CA PRO A 89 4.11 5.53 3.55
C PRO A 89 2.65 5.12 3.26
N SER A 90 2.39 4.62 2.04
CA SER A 90 1.16 3.93 1.66
C SER A 90 1.52 2.75 0.75
N VAL A 91 0.83 1.62 0.93
CA VAL A 91 1.06 0.40 0.17
C VAL A 91 -0.23 0.01 -0.57
N THR A 92 -0.14 -0.07 -1.89
CA THR A 92 -1.23 -0.59 -2.74
C THR A 92 -1.00 -2.08 -3.00
N VAL A 93 -2.03 -2.89 -2.83
CA VAL A 93 -2.06 -4.30 -3.27
C VAL A 93 -2.95 -4.38 -4.50
N SER A 94 -2.43 -4.96 -5.58
CA SER A 94 -3.15 -5.12 -6.84
C SER A 94 -3.12 -6.58 -7.29
N ILE A 95 -4.19 -7.03 -7.93
CA ILE A 95 -4.24 -8.31 -8.63
C ILE A 95 -4.41 -8.06 -10.12
N TYR A 96 -3.66 -8.81 -10.91
CA TYR A 96 -3.82 -8.89 -12.36
C TYR A 96 -4.02 -10.33 -12.78
N GLU A 97 -4.75 -10.53 -13.86
CA GLU A 97 -4.95 -11.80 -14.57
C GLU A 97 -3.96 -11.87 -15.74
N ASP A 98 -3.47 -13.07 -16.07
CA ASP A 98 -2.54 -13.27 -17.20
C ASP A 98 -3.31 -13.52 -18.49
N ASP A 99 -3.69 -12.44 -19.18
CA ASP A 99 -4.37 -12.55 -20.46
C ASP A 99 -3.38 -12.86 -21.60
N PRO A 100 -3.73 -13.75 -22.55
CA PRO A 100 -2.86 -14.05 -23.67
C PRO A 100 -2.57 -12.78 -24.49
N PHE A 101 -1.30 -12.64 -24.88
CA PHE A 101 -0.81 -11.57 -25.75
C PHE A 101 -1.74 -11.37 -26.98
N PRO A 102 -2.08 -10.13 -27.38
CA PRO A 102 -1.43 -8.85 -27.07
C PRO A 102 -1.98 -8.10 -25.84
N GLN A 103 -2.92 -8.67 -25.10
CA GLN A 103 -3.64 -7.95 -24.04
C GLN A 103 -2.76 -7.74 -22.80
N GLY A 104 -1.85 -8.70 -22.51
CA GLY A 104 -0.94 -8.59 -21.37
C GLY A 104 -1.70 -8.78 -20.05
N ASN A 105 -1.08 -8.42 -18.92
CA ASN A 105 -1.74 -8.66 -17.62
C ASN A 105 -2.92 -7.69 -17.41
N ASP A 106 -4.13 -8.23 -17.30
CA ASP A 106 -5.36 -7.46 -17.14
C ASP A 106 -5.58 -7.07 -15.68
N PHE A 107 -5.84 -5.78 -15.45
CA PHE A 107 -5.97 -5.26 -14.09
C PHE A 107 -7.36 -5.51 -13.53
N LEU A 108 -7.45 -6.36 -12.51
CA LEU A 108 -8.70 -6.72 -11.86
C LEU A 108 -9.11 -5.73 -10.76
N GLY A 109 -8.13 -5.12 -10.10
CA GLY A 109 -8.39 -4.11 -9.07
C GLY A 109 -7.29 -4.01 -8.02
N SER A 110 -7.51 -3.11 -7.06
CA SER A 110 -6.58 -2.87 -5.97
C SER A 110 -7.25 -2.29 -4.73
N PHE A 111 -6.58 -2.43 -3.59
CA PHE A 111 -6.84 -1.64 -2.40
C PHE A 111 -5.53 -1.00 -1.92
N SER A 112 -5.65 0.06 -1.13
CA SER A 112 -4.49 0.75 -0.55
C SER A 112 -4.60 0.81 0.96
N GLU A 113 -3.47 0.67 1.61
CA GLU A 113 -3.32 0.73 3.05
C GLU A 113 -2.46 1.92 3.44
N ASP A 114 -2.98 2.68 4.41
CA ASP A 114 -2.24 3.70 5.13
C ASP A 114 -2.28 3.37 6.64
N CYS A 115 -1.13 3.02 7.21
CA CYS A 115 -1.04 2.62 8.61
C CYS A 115 -1.04 3.84 9.57
N SER A 116 -1.70 4.93 9.18
CA SER A 116 -1.79 6.19 9.93
C SER A 116 -2.43 5.97 11.30
N ASP A 117 -3.45 5.11 11.36
CA ASP A 117 -4.23 4.74 12.56
C ASP A 117 -3.74 3.45 13.26
N GLY A 118 -2.59 2.89 12.87
CA GLY A 118 -1.94 1.77 13.56
C GLY A 118 -2.01 0.41 12.86
N GLY A 119 -2.80 0.27 11.78
CA GLY A 119 -2.88 -0.94 10.95
C GLY A 119 -4.07 -1.86 11.28
N THR A 120 -4.06 -3.09 10.76
CA THR A 120 -5.21 -4.03 10.74
C THR A 120 -5.47 -4.78 12.05
N GLY A 121 -4.69 -4.52 13.12
CA GLY A 121 -4.75 -5.27 14.37
C GLY A 121 -4.26 -6.73 14.25
N PRO A 122 -4.33 -7.53 15.34
CA PRO A 122 -3.75 -8.88 15.40
C PRO A 122 -4.52 -9.93 14.59
N GLY A 123 -5.75 -9.65 14.17
CA GLY A 123 -6.55 -10.55 13.34
C GLY A 123 -6.30 -10.39 11.84
N GLY A 124 -5.57 -9.36 11.42
CA GLY A 124 -5.43 -9.00 10.00
C GLY A 124 -6.72 -8.37 9.45
N ALA A 125 -6.71 -8.09 8.16
CA ALA A 125 -7.88 -7.64 7.43
C ALA A 125 -8.08 -8.47 6.17
N VAL A 126 -9.27 -8.31 5.58
CA VAL A 126 -9.69 -9.02 4.37
C VAL A 126 -10.26 -8.00 3.41
N GLN A 127 -9.83 -8.07 2.15
CA GLN A 127 -10.34 -7.26 1.05
C GLN A 127 -10.70 -8.17 -0.12
N THR A 128 -11.78 -7.83 -0.81
CA THR A 128 -12.16 -8.50 -2.06
C THR A 128 -11.80 -7.61 -3.23
N ILE A 129 -11.05 -8.16 -4.19
CA ILE A 129 -10.65 -7.51 -5.44
C ILE A 129 -11.29 -8.28 -6.60
N GLY A 130 -11.92 -7.60 -7.55
CA GLY A 130 -12.52 -8.27 -8.69
C GLY A 130 -13.19 -7.30 -9.66
N SER A 131 -13.41 -7.76 -10.88
CA SER A 131 -14.10 -7.04 -11.96
C SER A 131 -14.78 -8.06 -12.86
N GLY A 132 -15.89 -7.68 -13.49
CA GLY A 132 -16.49 -8.45 -14.60
C GLY A 132 -17.05 -9.84 -14.29
N GLY A 133 -16.96 -10.32 -13.04
CA GLY A 133 -17.32 -11.69 -12.66
C GLY A 133 -16.16 -12.41 -11.98
N VAL A 134 -14.92 -12.01 -12.23
CA VAL A 134 -13.72 -12.52 -11.54
C VAL A 134 -13.60 -11.92 -10.15
N GLY A 135 -13.21 -12.71 -9.14
CA GLY A 135 -13.10 -12.22 -7.77
C GLY A 135 -12.09 -12.96 -6.92
N TYR A 136 -11.28 -12.21 -6.18
CA TYR A 136 -10.25 -12.69 -5.27
C TYR A 136 -10.42 -12.12 -3.87
N THR A 137 -10.33 -12.97 -2.85
CA THR A 137 -10.30 -12.56 -1.44
C THR A 137 -8.86 -12.54 -0.95
N VAL A 138 -8.37 -11.36 -0.59
CA VAL A 138 -7.00 -11.13 -0.09
C VAL A 138 -7.05 -10.93 1.42
N SER A 139 -6.37 -11.80 2.17
CA SER A 139 -6.10 -11.58 3.60
C SER A 139 -4.70 -11.02 3.77
N TYR A 140 -4.54 -10.03 4.65
CA TYR A 140 -3.27 -9.33 4.86
C TYR A 140 -3.13 -8.80 6.29
N PHE A 141 -1.90 -8.55 6.69
CA PHE A 141 -1.56 -7.74 7.85
C PHE A 141 -1.04 -6.39 7.37
N ALA A 142 -1.53 -5.30 7.96
CA ALA A 142 -0.89 -4.00 7.86
C ALA A 142 -0.48 -3.51 9.25
N ARG A 143 0.71 -2.94 9.38
CA ARG A 143 1.16 -2.30 10.62
C ARG A 143 2.02 -1.08 10.35
N ARG A 144 1.94 -0.15 11.29
CA ARG A 144 2.81 1.01 11.32
C ARG A 144 4.25 0.61 11.70
N VAL A 145 5.24 1.12 10.98
CA VAL A 145 6.68 0.91 11.24
C VAL A 145 7.45 2.21 11.33
#